data_AF-A0A0F9VMA6-F1
#
_entry.id   AF-A0A0F9VMA6-F1
#
_cell.length_a   1.000
_cell.length_b   1.000
_cell.length_c   1.000
_cell.angle_alpha   90.00
_cell.angle_beta   90.00
_cell.angle_gamma   90.00
#
_symmetry.space_group_name_H-M   'P 1'
#
loop_
_entity.id
_entity.type
_entity.pdbx_description
1 polymer ?
#
loop_
_entity_poly.entity_id
_entity_poly.type
_entity_poly.pdbx_seq_one_letter_code
_entity_poly.pdbx_strand_id
1 'polypeptide(L)'
;MLKMIRFLGKSVKVFCFGVIPFVLVSGGSKSVSDNSSLELGTCSFNVDGNLSFHIDGGAIFENSTEEDKHGNKVDKLVLNFTTCGANQIQQLEFVIANNKIEQGGVPSGIYKIKKLDHLINSFRGVYGFADLATVSELPYFVKSGDITITENYADNVGGKLEVQLENANGESLNVKGSFSADIKI
;
A
#
# COMPACT_ATOMS: atom_id res chain seq x y z
N MET A 1 -75.89 -1.20 15.44
CA MET A 1 -76.00 -1.24 13.97
C MET A 1 -74.57 -1.34 13.42
N LEU A 2 -73.91 -2.50 13.48
CA LEU A 2 -73.95 -3.65 12.57
C LEU A 2 -73.81 -3.29 11.07
N LYS A 3 -72.58 -3.33 10.56
CA LYS A 3 -72.11 -4.15 9.42
C LYS A 3 -70.61 -3.83 9.21
N MET A 4 -69.64 -4.70 9.54
CA MET A 4 -69.34 -6.04 8.96
C MET A 4 -69.00 -5.86 7.46
N ILE A 5 -67.82 -6.19 6.92
CA ILE A 5 -67.18 -7.51 6.77
C ILE A 5 -65.77 -7.27 6.18
N ARG A 6 -64.69 -7.71 6.84
CA ARG A 6 -63.74 -8.81 6.49
C ARG A 6 -63.04 -8.67 5.12
N PHE A 7 -61.72 -8.50 5.10
CA PHE A 7 -60.66 -9.53 5.19
C PHE A 7 -60.53 -10.40 3.93
N LEU A 8 -59.26 -10.63 3.56
CA LEU A 8 -58.71 -11.56 2.55
C LEU A 8 -58.76 -11.05 1.10
N GLY A 9 -57.65 -10.98 0.35
CA GLY A 9 -56.30 -11.40 0.66
C GLY A 9 -55.41 -11.41 -0.59
N LYS A 10 -54.15 -11.78 -0.36
CA LYS A 10 -53.21 -12.41 -1.29
C LYS A 10 -52.60 -11.53 -2.39
N SER A 11 -51.34 -11.16 -2.13
CA SER A 11 -50.21 -11.29 -3.06
C SER A 11 -50.30 -10.59 -4.42
N VAL A 12 -49.70 -9.40 -4.53
CA VAL A 12 -49.03 -8.98 -5.76
C VAL A 12 -47.59 -8.57 -5.41
N LYS A 13 -46.77 -9.60 -5.21
CA LYS A 13 -45.33 -9.57 -5.50
C LYS A 13 -45.25 -9.57 -7.03
N VAL A 14 -44.87 -8.48 -7.69
CA VAL A 14 -44.08 -8.47 -8.95
C VAL A 14 -43.54 -7.05 -9.16
N PHE A 15 -42.23 -6.91 -8.93
CA PHE A 15 -41.26 -6.12 -9.69
C PHE A 15 -41.71 -4.80 -10.34
N CYS A 16 -41.37 -3.69 -9.66
CA CYS A 16 -41.08 -2.40 -10.31
C CYS A 16 -39.63 -1.97 -10.02
N PHE A 17 -38.66 -2.85 -10.29
CA PHE A 17 -37.28 -2.45 -10.51
C PHE A 17 -37.04 -2.36 -12.02
N GLY A 18 -37.58 -1.29 -12.61
CA GLY A 18 -37.38 -0.93 -14.01
C GLY A 18 -35.98 -0.37 -14.21
N VAL A 19 -35.07 -1.25 -14.64
CA VAL A 19 -33.91 -1.03 -15.52
C VAL A 19 -33.27 0.36 -15.46
N ILE A 20 -32.26 0.51 -14.60
CA ILE A 20 -31.22 1.54 -14.80
C ILE A 20 -30.40 1.07 -16.01
N PRO A 21 -30.19 1.87 -17.06
CA PRO A 21 -29.22 1.53 -18.08
C PRO A 21 -27.82 1.67 -17.46
N PHE A 22 -27.22 0.54 -17.10
CA PHE A 22 -25.79 0.43 -16.86
C PHE A 22 -25.07 0.69 -18.19
N VAL A 23 -24.76 1.96 -18.45
CA VAL A 23 -23.79 2.33 -19.48
C VAL A 23 -22.41 2.20 -18.84
N LEU A 24 -21.88 0.98 -18.81
CA LEU A 24 -20.43 0.78 -18.70
C LEU A 24 -19.90 0.67 -20.12
N VAL A 25 -19.48 1.81 -20.67
CA VAL A 25 -18.55 1.82 -21.79
C VAL A 25 -17.21 1.37 -21.21
N SER A 26 -16.95 0.06 -21.21
CA SER A 26 -15.58 -0.44 -21.07
C SER A 26 -14.91 -0.27 -22.43
N GLY A 27 -14.19 0.84 -22.60
CA GLY A 27 -13.24 0.98 -23.68
C GLY A 27 -12.15 -0.08 -23.50
N GLY A 28 -12.32 -1.23 -24.16
CA GLY A 28 -11.27 -2.23 -24.32
C GLY A 28 -10.18 -1.69 -25.23
N SER A 29 -9.36 -0.79 -24.70
CA SER A 29 -8.07 -0.46 -25.29
C SER A 29 -7.21 -1.72 -25.17
N LYS A 30 -6.95 -2.38 -26.30
CA LYS A 30 -5.89 -3.38 -26.41
C LYS A 30 -4.60 -2.70 -25.96
N SER A 31 -4.06 -3.11 -24.82
CA SER A 31 -2.69 -2.76 -24.45
C SER A 31 -1.78 -3.38 -25.50
N VAL A 32 -1.27 -2.52 -26.37
CA VAL A 32 -0.04 -2.78 -27.11
C VAL A 32 1.01 -3.03 -26.03
N SER A 33 1.51 -4.26 -25.99
CA SER A 33 2.64 -4.66 -25.17
C SER A 33 3.87 -3.98 -25.75
N ASP A 34 4.03 -2.69 -25.48
CA ASP A 34 5.29 -2.00 -25.67
C ASP A 34 6.22 -2.51 -24.57
N ASN A 35 7.02 -3.49 -24.94
CA ASN A 35 8.23 -3.87 -24.22
C ASN A 35 9.26 -2.73 -24.36
N SER A 36 8.94 -1.54 -23.87
CA SER A 36 9.99 -0.64 -23.44
C SER A 36 10.54 -1.24 -22.15
N SER A 37 11.81 -1.62 -22.17
CA SER A 37 12.57 -1.75 -20.93
C SER A 37 12.65 -0.34 -20.31
N LEU A 38 11.57 0.08 -19.66
CA LEU A 38 11.65 1.07 -18.60
C LEU A 38 12.73 0.54 -17.67
N GLU A 39 13.78 1.32 -17.41
CA GLU A 39 14.68 1.05 -16.30
C GLU A 39 13.80 0.95 -15.06
N LEU A 40 13.52 -0.29 -14.66
CA LEU A 40 12.67 -0.58 -13.53
C LEU A 40 13.44 -0.11 -12.31
N GLY A 41 12.81 0.69 -11.45
CA GLY A 41 13.38 0.97 -10.12
C GLY A 41 13.76 -0.36 -9.46
N THR A 42 14.84 -0.37 -8.69
CA THR A 42 15.41 -1.59 -8.11
C THR A 42 15.46 -1.54 -6.59
N CYS A 43 15.35 -2.71 -5.96
CA CYS A 43 15.67 -2.90 -4.56
C CYS A 43 16.57 -4.11 -4.34
N SER A 44 17.36 -4.06 -3.27
CA SER A 44 18.21 -5.16 -2.81
C SER A 44 18.20 -5.18 -1.29
N PHE A 45 17.57 -6.19 -0.71
CA PHE A 45 17.35 -6.32 0.73
C PHE A 45 17.80 -7.68 1.25
N ASN A 46 18.55 -7.66 2.34
CA ASN A 46 18.76 -8.84 3.17
C ASN A 46 17.61 -8.97 4.16
N VAL A 47 17.05 -10.17 4.26
CA VAL A 47 16.02 -10.52 5.24
C VAL A 47 16.58 -11.60 6.15
N ASP A 48 16.67 -11.29 7.45
CA ASP A 48 17.21 -12.16 8.48
C ASP A 48 16.15 -12.52 9.53
N GLY A 49 16.02 -13.81 9.82
CA GLY A 49 15.08 -14.33 10.82
C GLY A 49 15.33 -15.81 11.09
N ASN A 50 14.27 -16.61 11.21
CA ASN A 50 14.40 -18.08 11.25
C ASN A 50 14.97 -18.65 9.94
N LEU A 51 14.69 -17.97 8.83
CA LEU A 51 15.28 -18.20 7.52
C LEU A 51 15.90 -16.89 7.05
N SER A 52 17.15 -16.95 6.58
CA SER A 52 17.83 -15.81 5.96
C SER A 52 17.79 -15.95 4.44
N PHE A 53 17.40 -14.88 3.76
CA PHE A 53 17.33 -14.84 2.30
C PHE A 53 17.52 -13.41 1.79
N HIS A 54 17.61 -13.28 0.47
CA HIS A 54 17.85 -12.00 -0.20
C HIS A 54 16.70 -11.69 -1.17
N ILE A 55 16.28 -10.43 -1.20
CA ILE A 55 15.24 -9.90 -2.09
C ILE A 55 15.92 -8.94 -3.05
N ASP A 56 16.01 -9.34 -4.31
CA ASP A 56 16.28 -8.44 -5.43
C ASP A 56 15.01 -8.27 -6.25
N GLY A 57 14.68 -7.02 -6.57
CA GLY A 57 13.33 -6.72 -7.03
C GLY A 57 13.14 -5.36 -7.70
N GLY A 58 11.90 -5.14 -8.11
CA GLY A 58 11.39 -3.87 -8.58
C GLY A 58 11.00 -2.96 -7.43
N ALA A 59 11.28 -1.67 -7.55
CA ALA A 59 10.87 -0.63 -6.63
C ALA A 59 10.01 0.43 -7.36
N ILE A 60 8.83 0.68 -6.82
CA ILE A 60 7.88 1.69 -7.33
C ILE A 60 7.49 2.62 -6.18
N PHE A 61 7.11 3.85 -6.52
CA PHE A 61 6.66 4.81 -5.53
C PHE A 61 5.43 5.60 -5.98
N GLU A 62 4.66 6.07 -4.99
CA GLU A 62 3.55 7.00 -5.19
C GLU A 62 3.70 8.16 -4.20
N ASN A 63 3.61 9.39 -4.71
CA ASN A 63 3.58 10.60 -3.90
C ASN A 63 2.16 11.18 -3.94
N SER A 64 1.54 11.39 -2.78
CA SER A 64 0.23 12.02 -2.67
C SER A 64 0.20 13.04 -1.53
N THR A 65 -0.68 14.03 -1.64
CA THR A 65 -0.96 14.98 -0.55
C THR A 65 -2.41 14.79 -0.16
N GLU A 66 -2.64 14.37 1.09
CA GLU A 66 -3.99 14.25 1.64
C GLU A 66 -4.32 15.41 2.56
N GLU A 67 -5.58 15.79 2.61
CA GLU A 67 -6.10 16.78 3.55
C GLU A 67 -6.97 16.09 4.59
N ASP A 68 -6.69 16.32 5.87
CA ASP A 68 -7.50 15.78 6.96
C ASP A 68 -8.82 16.55 7.12
N LYS A 69 -9.70 16.06 8.00
CA LYS A 69 -11.00 16.68 8.29
C LYS A 69 -10.90 18.10 8.90
N HIS A 70 -9.71 18.53 9.30
CA HIS A 70 -9.43 19.84 9.87
C HIS A 70 -8.70 20.76 8.89
N GLY A 71 -8.50 20.35 7.64
CA GLY A 71 -7.80 21.11 6.61
C GLY A 71 -6.27 21.02 6.69
N ASN A 72 -5.72 20.14 7.53
CA ASN A 72 -4.27 19.92 7.59
C ASN A 72 -3.84 19.03 6.43
N LYS A 73 -2.83 19.48 5.68
CA LYS A 73 -2.23 18.68 4.62
C LYS A 73 -1.14 17.77 5.17
N VAL A 74 -1.10 16.55 4.65
CA VAL A 74 -0.12 15.53 4.97
C VAL A 74 0.40 14.96 3.65
N ASP A 75 1.71 15.11 3.42
CA ASP A 75 2.36 14.46 2.30
C ASP A 75 2.63 13.00 2.64
N LYS A 76 2.33 12.14 1.69
CA LYS A 76 2.49 10.69 1.77
C LYS A 76 3.38 10.21 0.65
N LEU A 77 4.34 9.37 1.02
CA LEU A 77 5.17 8.59 0.11
C LEU A 77 4.87 7.11 0.37
N VAL A 78 4.31 6.44 -0.64
CA VAL A 78 4.13 4.99 -0.65
C VAL A 78 5.28 4.38 -1.42
N LEU A 79 6.00 3.45 -0.80
CA LEU A 79 7.06 2.66 -1.41
C LEU A 79 6.58 1.23 -1.51
N ASN A 80 6.67 0.63 -2.69
CA ASN A 80 6.29 -0.76 -2.90
C ASN A 80 7.44 -1.50 -3.59
N PHE A 81 7.77 -2.66 -3.05
CA PHE A 81 8.90 -3.48 -3.47
C PHE A 81 8.40 -4.88 -3.80
N THR A 82 8.76 -5.39 -4.98
CA THR A 82 8.35 -6.72 -5.43
C THR A 82 9.52 -7.52 -5.97
N THR A 83 9.60 -8.81 -5.66
CA THR A 83 10.66 -9.68 -6.20
C THR A 83 10.54 -9.86 -7.71
N CYS A 84 11.67 -9.84 -8.42
CA CYS A 84 11.75 -10.18 -9.83
C CYS A 84 11.91 -11.70 -10.01
N GLY A 85 10.82 -12.45 -10.16
CA GLY A 85 10.91 -13.91 -10.37
C GLY A 85 9.57 -14.63 -10.58
N ALA A 86 9.63 -15.81 -11.22
CA ALA A 86 8.44 -16.55 -11.69
C ALA A 86 7.74 -17.40 -10.63
N ASN A 87 8.36 -17.67 -9.47
CA ASN A 87 7.87 -18.73 -8.57
C ASN A 87 7.11 -18.27 -7.33
N GLN A 88 7.15 -16.99 -6.95
CA GLN A 88 6.24 -16.34 -5.99
C GLN A 88 6.62 -14.86 -5.86
N ILE A 89 5.62 -13.97 -5.87
CA ILE A 89 5.82 -12.53 -5.68
C ILE A 89 5.85 -12.28 -4.17
N GLN A 90 6.98 -11.80 -3.65
CA GLN A 90 7.07 -11.22 -2.32
C GLN A 90 6.83 -9.71 -2.43
N GLN A 91 6.02 -9.15 -1.53
CA GLN A 91 5.68 -7.74 -1.53
C GLN A 91 6.05 -7.09 -0.20
N LEU A 92 6.78 -5.98 -0.25
CA LEU A 92 6.99 -5.10 0.90
C LEU A 92 6.43 -3.73 0.57
N GLU A 93 5.63 -3.17 1.46
CA GLU A 93 5.05 -1.84 1.29
C GLU A 93 5.30 -0.98 2.53
N PHE A 94 5.69 0.27 2.31
CA PHE A 94 5.85 1.26 3.36
C PHE A 94 5.14 2.56 2.99
N VAL A 95 4.45 3.14 3.98
CA VAL A 95 3.79 4.43 3.87
C VAL A 95 4.46 5.39 4.84
N ILE A 96 5.07 6.45 4.30
CA ILE A 96 5.68 7.54 5.06
C ILE A 96 4.76 8.75 4.99
N ALA A 97 4.24 9.19 6.13
CA ALA A 97 3.37 10.36 6.24
C ALA A 97 4.08 11.50 7.00
N ASN A 98 4.24 12.66 6.37
CA ASN A 98 4.93 13.83 6.90
C ASN A 98 4.05 15.10 6.79
N ASN A 99 4.11 15.96 7.82
CA ASN A 99 3.38 17.22 7.89
C ASN A 99 4.24 18.45 7.54
N LYS A 100 5.53 18.26 7.24
CA LYS A 100 6.39 19.30 6.68
C LYS A 100 6.14 19.33 5.17
N ILE A 101 5.26 20.24 4.76
CA ILE A 101 4.99 20.49 3.35
C ILE A 101 6.21 21.19 2.76
N GLU A 102 7.02 20.44 2.04
CA GLU A 102 8.04 21.01 1.15
C GLU A 102 7.53 20.86 -0.29
N GLN A 103 7.93 21.77 -1.19
CA GLN A 103 7.50 21.71 -2.59
C GLN A 103 8.04 20.42 -3.23
N GLY A 104 7.21 19.36 -3.30
CA GLY A 104 7.59 18.09 -3.91
C GLY A 104 7.25 16.81 -3.14
N GLY A 105 6.63 16.88 -1.95
CA GLY A 105 6.21 15.70 -1.18
C GLY A 105 7.08 15.45 0.06
N VAL A 106 7.28 14.18 0.43
CA VAL A 106 8.00 13.80 1.65
C VAL A 106 9.50 14.16 1.53
N PRO A 107 10.06 15.06 2.35
CA PRO A 107 11.45 15.51 2.17
C PRO A 107 12.48 14.38 2.37
N SER A 108 13.71 14.57 1.87
CA SER A 108 14.81 13.67 2.22
C SER A 108 15.11 13.72 3.72
N GLY A 109 15.44 12.57 4.31
CA GLY A 109 15.69 12.47 5.75
C GLY A 109 15.45 11.07 6.32
N ILE A 110 15.62 10.97 7.64
CA ILE A 110 15.46 9.72 8.39
C ILE A 110 14.06 9.69 9.00
N TYR A 111 13.30 8.67 8.63
CA TYR A 111 11.93 8.43 9.08
C TYR A 111 11.89 7.24 10.01
N LYS A 112 11.74 7.52 11.31
CA LYS A 112 11.65 6.47 12.34
C LYS A 112 10.27 5.84 12.35
N ILE A 113 10.25 4.51 12.41
CA ILE A 113 9.04 3.75 12.70
C ILE A 113 8.71 3.95 14.17
N LYS A 114 7.57 4.60 14.42
CA LYS A 114 7.02 4.77 15.77
C LYS A 114 5.95 3.74 15.99
N LYS A 115 5.88 3.21 17.20
CA LYS A 115 4.78 2.34 17.61
C LYS A 115 3.46 3.11 17.47
N LEU A 116 2.53 2.57 16.69
CA LEU A 116 1.17 3.09 16.58
C LEU A 116 0.42 2.77 17.88
N ASP A 117 0.43 3.71 18.82
CA ASP A 117 -0.31 3.53 20.07
C ASP A 117 -1.80 3.93 19.95
N HIS A 118 -2.23 4.52 18.82
CA HIS A 118 -3.60 5.01 18.60
C HIS A 118 -4.13 4.81 17.15
N LEU A 119 -5.47 4.81 17.00
CA LEU A 119 -6.22 4.65 15.76
C LEU A 119 -5.76 5.59 14.62
N ILE A 120 -5.74 5.06 13.39
CA ILE A 120 -5.15 5.58 12.13
C ILE A 120 -5.66 6.98 11.68
N ASN A 121 -6.65 7.58 12.34
CA ASN A 121 -7.11 8.92 11.99
C ASN A 121 -6.00 9.94 12.27
N SER A 122 -5.31 10.41 11.23
CA SER A 122 -4.11 11.28 11.23
C SER A 122 -2.77 10.58 11.49
N PHE A 123 -2.57 9.38 10.94
CA PHE A 123 -1.27 8.71 11.00
C PHE A 123 -0.13 9.62 10.52
N ARG A 124 0.88 9.78 11.38
CA ARG A 124 2.13 10.50 11.13
C ARG A 124 3.28 9.58 11.49
N GLY A 125 4.15 9.29 10.53
CA GLY A 125 5.25 8.35 10.72
C GLY A 125 5.36 7.36 9.57
N VAL A 126 6.00 6.23 9.86
CA VAL A 126 6.23 5.14 8.92
C VAL A 126 5.41 3.93 9.34
N TYR A 127 4.55 3.46 8.45
CA TYR A 127 3.86 2.18 8.55
C TYR A 127 4.35 1.30 7.41
N GLY A 128 4.29 -0.02 7.58
CA GLY A 128 4.61 -0.93 6.51
C GLY A 128 4.22 -2.36 6.84
N PHE A 129 4.10 -3.16 5.79
CA PHE A 129 3.84 -4.59 5.89
C PHE A 129 4.66 -5.34 4.84
N ALA A 130 4.84 -6.63 5.09
CA ALA A 130 5.43 -7.55 4.14
C ALA A 130 4.57 -8.80 4.00
N ASP A 131 4.20 -9.11 2.76
CA ASP A 131 3.63 -10.39 2.38
C ASP A 131 4.73 -11.27 1.78
N LEU A 132 5.15 -12.26 2.57
CA LEU A 132 6.25 -13.16 2.26
C LEU A 132 5.71 -14.59 2.24
N ALA A 133 4.86 -14.90 1.26
CA ALA A 133 4.16 -16.19 1.16
C ALA A 133 5.06 -17.45 1.25
N THR A 134 6.35 -17.35 0.92
CA THR A 134 7.36 -18.42 1.06
C THR A 134 7.84 -18.64 2.49
N VAL A 135 7.69 -17.63 3.36
CA VAL A 135 8.25 -17.58 4.71
C VAL A 135 7.16 -17.80 5.76
N SER A 136 5.99 -17.21 5.55
CA SER A 136 4.84 -17.33 6.47
C SER A 136 3.54 -17.18 5.71
N GLU A 137 2.49 -17.85 6.19
CA GLU A 137 1.11 -17.62 5.73
C GLU A 137 0.55 -16.29 6.25
N LEU A 138 1.17 -15.71 7.29
CA LEU A 138 0.73 -14.48 7.92
C LEU A 138 1.59 -13.30 7.46
N PRO A 139 1.00 -12.14 7.16
CA PRO A 139 1.75 -10.94 6.86
C PRO A 139 2.55 -10.47 8.07
N TYR A 140 3.71 -9.90 7.81
CA TYR A 140 4.51 -9.22 8.81
C TYR A 140 4.19 -7.73 8.80
N PHE A 141 4.19 -7.10 9.96
CA PHE A 141 3.99 -5.66 10.12
C PHE A 141 5.22 -5.01 10.71
N VAL A 142 5.48 -3.77 10.31
CA VAL A 142 6.63 -3.03 10.80
C VAL A 142 6.50 -2.76 12.30
N LYS A 143 7.51 -3.19 13.07
CA LYS A 143 7.56 -3.06 14.52
C LYS A 143 8.46 -1.91 14.96
N SER A 144 9.64 -1.79 14.34
CA SER A 144 10.62 -0.74 14.66
C SER A 144 11.66 -0.58 13.55
N GLY A 145 12.49 0.46 13.66
CA GLY A 145 13.58 0.75 12.72
C GLY A 145 13.44 2.12 12.08
N ASP A 146 14.10 2.30 10.95
CA ASP A 146 14.01 3.53 10.16
C ASP A 146 14.13 3.30 8.66
N ILE A 147 13.55 4.24 7.92
CA ILE A 147 13.72 4.39 6.48
C ILE A 147 14.42 5.72 6.26
N THR A 148 15.55 5.69 5.56
CA THR A 148 16.28 6.87 5.15
C THR A 148 15.98 7.16 3.69
N ILE A 149 15.34 8.28 3.42
CA ILE A 149 15.17 8.82 2.07
C ILE A 149 16.38 9.70 1.77
N THR A 150 17.23 9.27 0.83
CA THR A 150 18.42 10.03 0.42
C THR A 150 18.10 11.00 -0.70
N GLU A 151 17.18 10.62 -1.58
CA GLU A 151 16.77 11.39 -2.75
C GLU A 151 15.24 11.28 -2.90
N ASN A 152 14.56 12.40 -3.09
CA ASN A 152 13.15 12.44 -3.48
C ASN A 152 12.94 13.57 -4.49
N TYR A 153 12.91 13.18 -5.75
CA TYR A 153 12.66 14.02 -6.90
C TYR A 153 11.29 13.68 -7.52
N ALA A 154 10.89 14.40 -8.56
CA ALA A 154 9.57 14.24 -9.16
C ALA A 154 9.34 12.83 -9.74
N ASP A 155 10.41 12.16 -10.16
CA ASP A 155 10.48 10.91 -10.92
C ASP A 155 11.35 9.83 -10.27
N ASN A 156 12.05 10.14 -9.17
CA ASN A 156 12.90 9.18 -8.46
C ASN A 156 12.78 9.33 -6.94
N VAL A 157 12.75 8.20 -6.24
CA VAL A 157 12.94 8.14 -4.79
C VAL A 157 14.02 7.10 -4.45
N GLY A 158 15.14 7.57 -3.93
CA GLY A 158 16.26 6.75 -3.49
C GLY A 158 16.36 6.67 -1.97
N GLY A 159 16.75 5.51 -1.45
CA GLY A 159 16.90 5.36 -0.01
C GLY A 159 17.44 4.04 0.49
N LYS A 160 17.40 3.92 1.81
CA LYS A 160 17.79 2.73 2.58
C LYS A 160 16.74 2.42 3.62
N LEU A 161 16.58 1.15 3.95
CA LEU A 161 15.74 0.72 5.06
C LEU A 161 16.52 -0.21 5.98
N GLU A 162 16.27 -0.07 7.27
CA GLU A 162 16.71 -1.00 8.32
C GLU A 162 15.56 -1.13 9.32
N VAL A 163 14.77 -2.19 9.16
CA VAL A 163 13.49 -2.34 9.86
C VAL A 163 13.34 -3.74 10.44
N GLN A 164 12.67 -3.82 11.58
CA GLN A 164 12.18 -5.07 12.14
C GLN A 164 10.69 -5.21 11.85
N LEU A 165 10.31 -6.34 11.29
CA LEU A 165 8.94 -6.75 11.08
C LEU A 165 8.56 -7.85 12.05
N GLU A 166 7.29 -7.94 12.43
CA GLU A 166 6.73 -8.98 13.29
C GLU A 166 5.36 -9.42 12.78
N ASN A 167 5.09 -10.73 12.74
CA ASN A 167 3.77 -11.25 12.40
C ASN A 167 2.93 -11.57 13.66
N ALA A 168 1.68 -11.98 13.49
CA ALA A 168 0.78 -12.25 14.61
C ALA A 168 1.21 -13.44 15.50
N ASN A 169 2.13 -14.29 15.03
CA ASN A 169 2.72 -15.37 15.82
C ASN A 169 3.92 -14.90 16.68
N GLY A 170 4.33 -13.63 16.56
CA GLY A 170 5.51 -13.07 17.23
C GLY A 170 6.83 -13.42 16.53
N GLU A 171 6.78 -13.97 15.32
CA GLU A 171 7.98 -14.22 14.53
C GLU A 171 8.52 -12.89 14.01
N SER A 172 9.81 -12.65 14.21
CA SER A 172 10.46 -11.40 13.83
C SER A 172 11.40 -11.60 12.64
N LEU A 173 11.39 -10.63 11.72
CA LEU A 173 12.32 -10.52 10.60
C LEU A 173 13.02 -9.17 10.63
N ASN A 174 14.32 -9.14 10.39
CA ASN A 174 15.07 -7.91 10.17
C ASN A 174 15.31 -7.75 8.68
N VAL A 175 14.90 -6.62 8.12
CA VAL A 175 15.07 -6.30 6.70
C VAL A 175 16.04 -5.13 6.61
N LYS A 176 17.09 -5.28 5.81
CA LYS A 176 18.11 -4.24 5.60
C LYS A 176 18.56 -4.16 4.16
N GLY A 177 18.59 -2.96 3.61
CA GLY A 177 19.22 -2.72 2.31
C GLY A 177 18.87 -1.36 1.70
N SER A 178 18.91 -1.29 0.38
CA SER A 178 18.76 -0.05 -0.38
C SER A 178 17.81 -0.21 -1.56
N PHE A 179 17.25 0.92 -2.00
CA PHE A 179 16.37 0.98 -3.15
C PHE A 179 16.58 2.26 -3.95
N SER A 180 16.24 2.19 -5.24
CA SER A 180 16.05 3.31 -6.15
C SER A 180 14.73 3.08 -6.86
N ALA A 181 13.70 3.86 -6.52
CA ALA A 181 12.39 3.76 -7.14
C ALA A 181 12.27 4.82 -8.23
N ASP A 182 12.40 4.40 -9.49
CA ASP A 182 12.39 5.26 -10.69
C ASP A 182 11.03 5.27 -11.41
N ILE A 183 10.04 4.55 -10.87
CA ILE A 183 8.69 4.45 -11.41
C ILE A 183 7.71 5.10 -10.46
N LYS A 184 7.16 6.22 -10.91
CA LYS A 184 5.99 6.86 -10.32
C LYS A 184 4.72 6.23 -10.88
N ILE A 185 3.84 5.75 -10.00
CA ILE A 185 2.51 5.24 -10.35
C ILE A 185 1.47 6.37 -10.27
#